data_AF-A0A9E0YKC4-F1
#
_entry.id   AF-A0A9E0YKC4-F1
#
_cell.length_a   1.000
_cell.length_b   1.000
_cell.length_c   1.000
_cell.angle_alpha   90.00
_cell.angle_beta   90.00
_cell.angle_gamma   90.00
#
_symmetry.space_group_name_H-M   'P 1'
#
loop_
_entity.id
_entity.type
_entity.pdbx_description
1 polymer ?
#
loop_
_entity_poly.entity_id
_entity_poly.type
_entity_poly.pdbx_seq_one_letter_code
_entity_poly.pdbx_strand_id
1 'polypeptide(L)'
;MAKAWREYVKQEFMKADSEFVEELPVNSIDISTFGLISEATSFVPVRIDGEVHLRPLPGGLSALRDDIQDSPRPGGGFSLDDALKTLTSFAEDWEGKIKEKKKWEKMMELAEEEGQIMDQEDYEEQSKTKTSFMDKFKSLFK
;
A
#
# COMPACT_ATOMS: atom_id res chain seq x y z
N MET A 1 -12.23 -19.07 12.88
CA MET A 1 -12.27 -17.77 12.17
C MET A 1 -11.07 -17.75 11.23
N ALA A 2 -11.29 -17.61 9.92
CA ALA A 2 -10.18 -17.40 8.99
C ALA A 2 -9.46 -16.10 9.41
N LYS A 3 -8.14 -16.18 9.63
CA LYS A 3 -7.34 -15.00 9.97
C LYS A 3 -7.23 -14.19 8.68
N ALA A 4 -7.68 -12.94 8.68
CA ALA A 4 -7.57 -12.08 7.51
C ALA A 4 -6.10 -12.02 7.04
N TRP A 5 -5.84 -12.04 5.74
CA TRP A 5 -4.45 -12.12 5.22
C TRP A 5 -3.57 -10.99 5.79
N ARG A 6 -4.11 -9.77 5.95
CA ARG A 6 -3.40 -8.63 6.55
C ARG A 6 -2.96 -8.90 7.99
N GLU A 7 -3.83 -9.51 8.79
CA GLU A 7 -3.51 -9.89 10.17
C GLU A 7 -2.53 -11.08 10.20
N TYR A 8 -2.55 -11.94 9.17
CA TYR A 8 -1.58 -13.02 9.01
C TYR A 8 -0.15 -12.50 8.78
N VAL A 9 0.05 -11.45 7.99
CA VAL A 9 1.38 -10.86 7.67
C VAL A 9 1.74 -9.57 8.43
N LYS A 10 1.00 -9.26 9.50
CA LYS A 10 1.17 -8.02 10.29
C LYS A 10 2.56 -7.87 10.91
N GLN A 11 3.18 -8.96 11.35
CA GLN A 11 4.53 -8.92 11.93
C GLN A 11 5.58 -8.55 10.87
N GLU A 12 5.42 -9.04 9.65
CA GLU A 12 6.29 -8.72 8.53
C GLU A 12 6.12 -7.26 8.11
N PHE A 13 4.89 -6.73 8.20
CA PHE A 13 4.63 -5.30 7.98
C PHE A 13 5.39 -4.45 8.99
N MET A 14 5.22 -4.72 10.29
CA MET A 14 5.89 -3.95 11.36
C MET A 14 7.41 -4.02 11.25
N LYS A 15 7.95 -5.17 10.83
CA LYS A 15 9.37 -5.33 10.60
C LYS A 15 9.85 -4.53 9.39
N ALA A 16 9.15 -4.61 8.27
CA ALA A 16 9.46 -3.83 7.08
C ALA A 16 9.39 -2.32 7.37
N ASP A 17 8.39 -1.87 8.13
CA ASP A 17 8.21 -0.46 8.49
C ASP A 17 9.39 0.06 9.33
N SER A 18 9.80 -0.70 10.36
CA SER A 18 10.96 -0.35 11.18
C SER A 18 12.25 -0.27 10.37
N GLU A 19 12.52 -1.26 9.51
CA GLU A 19 13.76 -1.29 8.72
C GLU A 19 13.74 -0.22 7.61
N PHE A 20 12.60 0.01 6.97
CA PHE A 20 12.45 1.01 5.92
C PHE A 20 12.69 2.43 6.43
N VAL A 21 12.17 2.75 7.63
CA VAL A 21 12.39 4.06 8.26
C VAL A 21 13.85 4.30 8.62
N GLU A 22 14.59 3.26 9.01
CA GLU A 22 16.03 3.35 9.29
C GLU A 22 16.86 3.60 8.01
N GLU A 23 16.39 3.10 6.86
CA GLU A 23 17.07 3.18 5.57
C GLU A 23 16.57 4.32 4.66
N LEU A 24 15.60 5.12 5.12
CA LEU A 24 14.99 6.19 4.33
C LEU A 24 16.06 7.15 3.76
N PRO A 25 16.14 7.34 2.44
CA PRO A 25 17.18 8.16 1.83
C PRO A 25 17.18 9.60 2.32
N VAL A 26 18.37 10.14 2.57
CA VAL A 26 18.56 11.57 2.83
C VAL A 26 18.13 12.34 1.57
N ASN A 27 17.19 13.28 1.72
CA ASN A 27 16.47 14.02 0.65
C ASN A 27 15.30 13.27 -0.02
N SER A 28 14.80 12.20 0.58
CA SER A 28 13.47 11.66 0.26
C SER A 28 12.40 12.28 1.18
N ILE A 29 11.20 11.70 1.17
CA ILE A 29 10.11 12.07 2.08
C ILE A 29 10.58 11.89 3.53
N ASP A 30 10.34 12.87 4.40
CA ASP A 30 10.73 12.74 5.80
C ASP A 30 9.91 11.66 6.53
N ILE A 31 10.44 11.15 7.65
CA ILE A 31 9.84 10.06 8.43
C ILE A 31 8.39 10.38 8.84
N SER A 32 8.11 11.63 9.21
CA SER A 32 6.78 12.07 9.63
C SER A 32 5.81 11.99 8.47
N THR A 33 6.23 12.46 7.30
CA THR A 33 5.42 12.42 6.09
C THR A 33 5.24 10.99 5.59
N PHE A 34 6.28 10.13 5.68
CA PHE A 34 6.16 8.70 5.39
C PHE A 34 5.08 8.02 6.24
N GLY A 35 5.10 8.25 7.56
CA GLY A 35 4.10 7.69 8.46
C GLY A 35 2.67 8.08 8.06
N LEU A 36 2.45 9.33 7.69
CA LEU A 36 1.14 9.83 7.23
C LEU A 36 0.70 9.17 5.92
N ILE A 37 1.57 9.10 4.92
CA ILE A 37 1.20 8.51 3.62
C ILE A 37 1.03 6.99 3.72
N SER A 38 1.80 6.31 4.57
CA SER A 38 1.68 4.87 4.82
C SER A 38 0.35 4.54 5.50
N GLU A 39 -0.03 5.30 6.53
CA GLU A 39 -1.33 5.15 7.22
C GLU A 39 -2.52 5.42 6.29
N ALA A 40 -2.40 6.41 5.40
CA ALA A 40 -3.45 6.75 4.45
C ALA A 40 -3.53 5.82 3.23
N THR A 41 -2.59 4.87 3.08
CA THR A 41 -2.49 4.01 1.91
C THR A 41 -2.91 2.59 2.24
N SER A 42 -3.83 2.06 1.45
CA SER A 42 -4.12 0.62 1.47
C SER A 42 -3.13 -0.11 0.60
N PHE A 43 -2.56 -1.20 1.09
CA PHE A 43 -1.75 -2.11 0.30
C PHE A 43 -2.58 -3.32 -0.11
N VAL A 44 -2.44 -3.72 -1.38
CA VAL A 44 -3.26 -4.76 -2.01
C VAL A 44 -2.37 -5.70 -2.83
N PRO A 45 -2.68 -7.01 -2.86
CA PRO A 45 -2.08 -7.93 -3.82
C PRO A 45 -2.68 -7.71 -5.20
N VAL A 46 -1.82 -7.51 -6.20
CA VAL A 46 -2.19 -7.20 -7.58
C VAL A 46 -1.52 -8.20 -8.52
N ARG A 47 -2.31 -8.80 -9.42
CA ARG A 47 -1.80 -9.67 -10.48
C ARG A 47 -1.27 -8.85 -11.63
N ILE A 48 0.04 -8.90 -11.89
CA ILE A 48 0.76 -8.19 -12.95
C ILE A 48 1.56 -9.24 -13.74
N ASP A 49 1.38 -9.30 -15.05
CA ASP A 49 2.09 -10.24 -15.95
C ASP A 49 2.05 -11.73 -15.49
N GLY A 50 0.98 -12.12 -14.79
CA GLY A 50 0.79 -13.48 -14.27
C GLY A 50 1.43 -13.76 -12.91
N GLU A 51 2.16 -12.80 -12.34
CA GLU A 51 2.67 -12.85 -10.97
C GLU A 51 1.84 -11.94 -10.06
N VAL A 52 1.84 -12.21 -8.76
CA VAL A 52 1.17 -11.32 -7.79
C VAL A 52 2.21 -10.54 -7.02
N HIS A 53 1.95 -9.25 -6.85
CA HIS A 53 2.80 -8.32 -6.10
C HIS A 53 1.99 -7.49 -5.13
N LEU A 54 2.62 -7.07 -4.04
CA LEU A 54 2.04 -6.03 -3.19
C LEU A 54 2.22 -4.67 -3.84
N ARG A 55 1.14 -3.88 -3.87
CA ARG A 55 1.13 -2.53 -4.41
C ARG A 55 0.36 -1.55 -3.51
N PRO A 56 0.80 -0.29 -3.42
CA PRO A 56 0.02 0.76 -2.78
C PRO A 56 -1.18 1.14 -3.64
N LEU A 57 -2.35 1.30 -3.03
CA LEU A 57 -3.55 1.84 -3.66
C LEU A 57 -3.65 3.34 -3.34
N PRO A 58 -3.41 4.24 -4.31
CA PRO A 58 -3.16 5.66 -4.03
C PRO A 58 -4.42 6.50 -3.80
N GLY A 59 -5.61 5.89 -3.74
CA GLY A 59 -6.89 6.60 -3.70
C GLY A 59 -7.01 7.66 -2.59
N GLY A 60 -6.27 7.52 -1.49
CA GLY A 60 -6.23 8.49 -0.37
C GLY A 60 -5.12 9.54 -0.45
N LEU A 61 -4.08 9.35 -1.28
CA LEU A 61 -2.88 10.20 -1.27
C LEU A 61 -3.13 11.61 -1.80
N SER A 62 -4.05 11.76 -2.76
CA SER A 62 -4.38 13.08 -3.32
C SER A 62 -5.05 13.98 -2.29
N ALA A 63 -6.00 13.45 -1.51
CA ALA A 63 -6.67 14.22 -0.45
C ALA A 63 -5.69 14.57 0.68
N LEU A 64 -4.88 13.60 1.11
CA LEU A 64 -3.86 13.83 2.13
C LEU A 64 -2.82 14.88 1.72
N ARG A 65 -2.42 14.89 0.44
CA ARG A 65 -1.49 15.90 -0.09
C ARG A 65 -2.09 17.30 0.04
N ASP A 66 -3.34 17.47 -0.36
CA ASP A 66 -4.02 18.77 -0.33
C ASP A 66 -4.15 19.25 1.14
N ASP A 67 -4.47 18.36 2.08
CA ASP A 67 -4.52 18.66 3.52
C ASP A 67 -3.15 19.05 4.12
N ILE A 68 -2.06 18.46 3.63
CA ILE A 68 -0.69 18.72 4.12
C ILE A 68 -0.10 19.99 3.49
N GLN A 69 -0.41 20.30 2.22
CA GLN A 69 0.04 21.53 1.58
C GLN A 69 -0.42 22.79 2.33
N ASP A 70 -1.61 22.74 2.92
CA ASP A 70 -2.18 23.85 3.68
C ASP A 70 -1.80 23.83 5.18
N SER A 71 -0.97 22.86 5.60
CA SER A 71 -0.59 22.67 7.01
C SER A 71 0.64 23.50 7.40
N PRO A 72 0.62 24.22 8.54
CA PRO A 72 1.76 25.01 9.03
C PRO A 72 2.89 24.18 9.65
N ARG A 73 2.89 22.84 9.51
CA ARG A 73 3.89 21.96 10.12
C ARG A 73 5.23 22.00 9.36
N PRO A 74 6.38 22.01 10.05
CA PRO A 74 7.67 21.83 9.40
C PRO A 74 7.77 20.39 8.85
N GLY A 75 8.16 20.24 7.57
CA GLY A 75 8.17 18.94 6.87
C GLY A 75 7.75 19.04 5.40
N GLY A 76 6.99 20.08 5.03
CA GLY A 76 6.67 20.39 3.63
C GLY A 76 5.68 19.40 2.98
N GLY A 77 4.96 19.89 1.97
CA GLY A 77 4.17 19.01 1.11
C GLY A 77 5.06 18.04 0.35
N PHE A 78 4.52 16.87 0.01
CA PHE A 78 5.19 15.86 -0.81
C PHE A 78 4.66 15.88 -2.26
N SER A 79 5.47 15.39 -3.21
CA SER A 79 4.98 15.11 -4.55
C SER A 79 4.29 13.74 -4.57
N LEU A 80 3.19 13.60 -5.32
CA LEU A 80 2.49 12.31 -5.42
C LEU A 80 3.40 11.23 -6.02
N ASP A 81 4.26 11.61 -6.96
CA ASP A 81 5.19 10.70 -7.61
C ASP A 81 6.23 10.17 -6.62
N ASP A 82 6.77 11.04 -5.76
CA ASP A 82 7.71 10.61 -4.71
C ASP A 82 7.01 9.74 -3.67
N ALA A 83 5.80 10.12 -3.21
CA ALA A 83 5.01 9.30 -2.30
C ALA A 83 4.71 7.91 -2.86
N LEU A 84 4.27 7.84 -4.10
CA LEU A 84 4.00 6.58 -4.78
C LEU A 84 5.27 5.74 -4.92
N LYS A 85 6.39 6.35 -5.31
CA LYS A 85 7.66 5.67 -5.43
C LYS A 85 8.13 5.10 -4.09
N THR A 86 8.09 5.91 -3.03
CA THR A 86 8.45 5.48 -1.66
C THR A 86 7.54 4.37 -1.16
N LEU A 87 6.22 4.49 -1.33
CA LEU A 87 5.26 3.47 -0.91
C LEU A 87 5.39 2.17 -1.73
N THR A 88 5.79 2.27 -2.99
CA THR A 88 6.04 1.10 -3.84
C THR A 88 7.30 0.37 -3.36
N SER A 89 8.39 1.08 -3.10
CA SER A 89 9.60 0.49 -2.52
C SER A 89 9.32 -0.17 -1.16
N PHE A 90 8.55 0.49 -0.30
CA PHE A 90 8.12 -0.12 0.96
C PHE A 90 7.30 -1.41 0.76
N ALA A 91 6.37 -1.43 -0.22
CA ALA A 91 5.58 -2.62 -0.53
C ALA A 91 6.44 -3.77 -1.03
N GLU A 92 7.49 -3.48 -1.81
CA GLU A 92 8.47 -4.46 -2.28
C GLU A 92 9.30 -5.03 -1.14
N ASP A 93 9.75 -4.19 -0.20
CA ASP A 93 10.48 -4.64 0.99
C ASP A 93 9.60 -5.53 1.88
N TRP A 94 8.35 -5.13 2.08
CA TRP A 94 7.37 -5.92 2.83
C TRP A 94 7.09 -7.27 2.16
N GLU A 95 6.89 -7.29 0.84
CA GLU A 95 6.79 -8.51 0.04
C GLU A 95 8.01 -9.41 0.23
N GLY A 96 9.22 -8.82 0.19
CA GLY A 96 10.47 -9.49 0.48
C GLY A 96 10.45 -10.18 1.85
N LYS A 97 10.05 -9.47 2.92
CA LYS A 97 9.96 -10.04 4.27
C LYS A 97 8.95 -11.19 4.36
N ILE A 98 7.80 -11.07 3.69
CA ILE A 98 6.79 -12.14 3.65
C ILE A 98 7.38 -13.39 2.97
N LYS A 99 8.07 -13.21 1.84
CA LYS A 99 8.73 -14.29 1.08
C LYS A 99 9.87 -14.94 1.88
N GLU A 100 10.74 -14.14 2.50
CA GLU A 100 11.81 -14.63 3.39
C GLU A 100 11.28 -15.51 4.52
N LYS A 101 10.11 -15.17 5.08
CA LYS A 101 9.43 -15.94 6.13
C LYS A 101 8.61 -17.13 5.59
N LYS A 102 8.61 -17.37 4.28
CA LYS A 102 7.83 -18.43 3.61
C LYS A 102 6.32 -18.31 3.89
N LYS A 103 5.82 -17.09 4.05
CA LYS A 103 4.40 -16.81 4.33
C LYS A 103 3.63 -16.38 3.08
N TRP A 104 4.34 -16.18 1.97
CA TRP A 104 3.78 -15.65 0.72
C TRP A 104 2.63 -16.49 0.18
N GLU A 105 2.85 -17.79 0.00
CA GLU A 105 1.83 -18.71 -0.54
C GLU A 105 0.56 -18.73 0.32
N LYS A 106 0.71 -18.74 1.65
CA LYS A 106 -0.46 -18.74 2.55
C LYS A 106 -1.17 -17.40 2.59
N MET A 107 -0.43 -16.29 2.51
CA MET A 107 -1.02 -14.96 2.39
C MET A 107 -1.85 -14.84 1.10
N MET A 108 -1.33 -15.38 -0.01
CA MET A 108 -2.00 -15.42 -1.30
C MET A 108 -3.29 -16.26 -1.27
N GLU A 109 -3.25 -17.45 -0.66
CA GLU A 109 -4.44 -18.28 -0.45
C GLU A 109 -5.52 -17.53 0.34
N LEU A 110 -5.15 -16.88 1.43
CA LEU A 110 -6.09 -16.10 2.25
C LEU A 110 -6.65 -14.88 1.48
N ALA A 111 -5.82 -14.20 0.68
CA ALA A 111 -6.25 -13.06 -0.12
C ALA A 111 -7.20 -13.47 -1.26
N GLU A 112 -7.00 -14.65 -1.86
CA GLU A 112 -7.88 -15.24 -2.87
C GLU A 112 -9.22 -15.67 -2.25
N GLU A 113 -9.19 -16.34 -1.08
CA GLU A 113 -10.40 -16.71 -0.33
C GLU A 113 -11.25 -15.49 0.06
N GLU A 114 -10.60 -14.35 0.32
CA GLU A 114 -11.25 -13.08 0.63
C GLU A 114 -11.71 -12.29 -0.62
N GLY A 115 -11.35 -12.73 -1.83
CA GLY A 115 -11.62 -11.99 -3.07
C GLY A 115 -10.92 -10.63 -3.13
N GLN A 116 -9.72 -10.52 -2.54
CA GLN A 116 -8.97 -9.27 -2.40
C GLN A 116 -7.72 -9.18 -3.29
N ILE A 117 -7.53 -10.14 -4.20
CA ILE A 117 -6.52 -10.03 -5.25
C ILE A 117 -7.12 -9.25 -6.40
N MET A 118 -6.46 -8.14 -6.75
CA MET A 118 -6.88 -7.27 -7.84
C MET A 118 -6.19 -7.66 -9.13
N ASP A 119 -6.89 -7.59 -10.25
CA ASP A 119 -6.25 -7.65 -11.57
C ASP A 119 -5.59 -6.32 -11.91
N GLN A 120 -4.57 -6.35 -12.77
CA GLN A 120 -3.82 -5.16 -13.16
C GLN A 120 -4.72 -4.05 -13.71
N GLU A 121 -5.71 -4.39 -14.55
CA GLU A 121 -6.63 -3.41 -15.14
C GLU A 121 -7.42 -2.65 -14.06
N ASP A 122 -7.96 -3.38 -13.07
CA ASP A 122 -8.70 -2.79 -11.95
C ASP A 122 -7.82 -1.91 -11.06
N TYR A 123 -6.57 -2.35 -10.83
CA TYR A 123 -5.59 -1.58 -10.10
C TYR A 123 -5.20 -0.28 -10.83
N GLU A 124 -4.98 -0.36 -12.13
CA GLU A 124 -4.69 0.82 -12.96
C GLU A 124 -5.86 1.80 -13.01
N GLU A 125 -7.10 1.30 -13.07
CA GLU A 125 -8.27 2.17 -13.06
C GLU A 125 -8.39 2.91 -11.72
N GLN A 126 -8.20 2.21 -10.60
CA GLN A 126 -8.31 2.79 -9.26
C GLN A 126 -7.13 3.67 -8.87
N SER A 127 -5.95 3.41 -9.42
CA SER A 127 -4.81 4.31 -9.24
C SER A 127 -5.00 5.63 -10.00
N LYS A 128 -5.75 5.61 -11.11
CA LYS A 128 -6.09 6.80 -11.91
C LYS A 128 -7.32 7.55 -11.40
N THR A 129 -8.27 6.86 -10.78
CA THR A 129 -9.53 7.46 -10.28
C THR A 129 -9.42 7.85 -8.81
N LYS A 130 -9.89 9.06 -8.47
CA LYS A 130 -10.00 9.54 -7.08
C LYS A 130 -11.07 8.80 -6.25
N THR A 131 -11.50 7.60 -6.66
CA THR A 131 -12.71 6.94 -6.16
C THR A 131 -12.37 5.59 -5.56
N SER A 132 -12.86 5.36 -4.33
CA SER A 132 -12.54 4.19 -3.50
C SER A 132 -13.05 2.87 -4.11
N PHE A 133 -12.18 1.85 -4.17
CA PHE A 133 -12.46 0.47 -4.59
C PHE A 133 -13.79 -0.09 -4.05
N MET A 134 -14.05 0.18 -2.76
CA MET A 134 -15.16 -0.38 -2.00
C MET A 134 -16.52 0.11 -2.51
N ASP A 135 -16.58 1.31 -3.11
CA ASP A 135 -17.83 1.86 -3.64
C ASP A 135 -18.19 1.20 -4.98
N LYS A 136 -17.20 0.85 -5.80
CA LYS A 136 -17.41 0.19 -7.09
C LYS A 136 -17.77 -1.29 -6.91
N PHE A 137 -17.10 -1.99 -6.00
CA PHE A 137 -17.41 -3.40 -5.68
C PHE A 137 -18.83 -3.56 -5.11
N LYS A 138 -19.29 -2.66 -4.22
CA LYS A 138 -20.67 -2.68 -3.72
C LYS A 138 -21.73 -2.41 -4.80
N SER A 139 -21.38 -1.68 -5.86
CA SER A 139 -22.29 -1.37 -6.96
C SER A 139 -22.52 -2.55 -7.91
N LEU A 140 -21.56 -3.47 -8.03
CA LEU A 140 -21.66 -4.61 -8.96
C LEU A 140 -22.47 -5.79 -8.40
N PHE A 141 -22.69 -5.83 -7.08
CA PHE A 141 -23.49 -6.86 -6.40
C PHE A 141 -24.87 -6.36 -5.96
N LYS A 142 -25.40 -5.30 -6.58
CA LYS A 142 -26.74 -4.75 -6.30
C LYS A 142 -27.71 -4.97 -7.45
#